data_AF-A0A812MN12-F1
#
_entry.id   AF-A0A812MN12-F1
#
_cell.length_a   1.000
_cell.length_b   1.000
_cell.length_c   1.000
_cell.angle_alpha   90.00
_cell.angle_beta   90.00
_cell.angle_gamma   90.00
#
_symmetry.space_group_name_H-M   'P 1'
#
loop_
_entity.id
_entity.type
_entity.pdbx_description
1 polymer ?
#
loop_
_entity_poly.entity_id
_entity_poly.type
_entity_poly.pdbx_seq_one_letter_code
_entity_poly.pdbx_strand_id
1 'polypeptide(L)'
;MSITVDVSILSGRKTSVKADLDSTAQALKRSAQTALGVGNSQLLDSSGSVLHEQSTLKKFKLQTGDSLTLYIHKVQLCGTKSIFLEVRSDFVAALGDGSVKIWGGLWHDATSAAHDQLRNVLQVQASEQAFAIILADGSVATRGDKDCGGDSSAVQDELKDVQHIQATFGAFAAILGDGSVVTWGDAEDGGDSNAVQNQLKNVQRIQATDHAFASILGDGSVVTWGDESHGGNSSAVQDKLKKVQQIQASSFAFAAILDDGSVVTWGEATHGGNSSAVQDQLKNVRQIQRTFAAFAAILSDGSVVTWGSEDHGGDSSAVQDELRNM
;
A
#
# COMPACT_ATOMS: atom_id res chain seq x y z
N MET A 1 -17.24 -17.97 33.76
CA MET A 1 -16.10 -18.48 34.57
C MET A 1 -14.92 -17.57 34.29
N SER A 2 -14.38 -16.88 35.31
CA SER A 2 -13.36 -15.86 35.07
C SER A 2 -11.95 -16.45 35.01
N ILE A 3 -11.19 -16.07 33.99
CA ILE A 3 -9.76 -16.36 33.84
C ILE A 3 -8.95 -15.06 34.04
N THR A 4 -7.68 -15.20 34.42
CA THR A 4 -6.72 -14.10 34.42
C THR A 4 -5.63 -14.41 33.42
N VAL A 5 -5.45 -13.56 32.40
CA VAL A 5 -4.44 -13.71 31.36
C VAL A 5 -3.42 -12.60 31.45
N ASP A 6 -2.16 -12.91 31.15
CA ASP A 6 -1.06 -11.96 31.12
C ASP A 6 -0.92 -11.39 29.71
N VAL A 7 -1.14 -10.09 29.54
CA VAL A 7 -1.03 -9.41 28.26
C VAL A 7 0.22 -8.55 28.25
N SER A 8 1.08 -8.76 27.25
CA SER A 8 2.35 -8.04 27.11
C SER A 8 2.47 -7.37 25.75
N ILE A 9 3.21 -6.27 25.67
CA ILE A 9 3.60 -5.64 24.39
C ILE A 9 5.08 -5.91 24.13
N LEU A 10 5.49 -5.87 22.86
CA LEU A 10 6.88 -6.15 22.44
C LEU A 10 7.94 -5.25 23.09
N SER A 11 7.55 -4.09 23.62
CA SER A 11 8.45 -3.22 24.39
C SER A 11 8.74 -3.73 25.82
N GLY A 12 8.24 -4.90 26.20
CA GLY A 12 8.47 -5.52 27.52
C GLY A 12 7.50 -5.08 28.63
N ARG A 13 6.54 -4.19 28.37
CA ARG A 13 5.49 -3.84 29.34
C ARG A 13 4.43 -4.94 29.37
N LYS A 14 3.97 -5.29 30.58
CA LYS A 14 2.99 -6.38 30.80
C LYS A 14 1.94 -5.97 31.84
N THR A 15 0.75 -6.54 31.71
CA THR A 15 -0.37 -6.38 32.66
C THR A 15 -1.15 -7.68 32.74
N SER A 16 -1.82 -7.93 33.87
CA SER A 16 -2.73 -9.06 34.02
C SER A 16 -4.16 -8.59 33.93
N VAL A 17 -4.94 -9.16 33.01
CA VAL A 17 -6.33 -8.79 32.78
C VAL A 17 -7.24 -9.95 33.17
N LYS A 18 -8.23 -9.66 34.00
CA LYS A 18 -9.28 -10.61 34.35
C LYS A 18 -10.40 -10.53 33.32
N ALA A 19 -10.76 -11.65 32.71
CA ALA A 19 -11.84 -11.73 31.73
C ALA A 19 -12.76 -12.92 32.00
N ASP A 20 -14.04 -12.79 31.66
CA ASP A 20 -14.95 -13.93 31.66
C ASP A 20 -14.76 -14.73 30.37
N LEU A 21 -14.70 -16.05 30.45
CA LEU A 21 -14.66 -16.92 29.28
C LEU A 21 -15.85 -16.69 28.31
N ASP A 22 -16.98 -16.22 28.84
CA ASP A 22 -18.16 -15.84 28.05
C ASP A 22 -18.06 -14.46 27.37
N SER A 23 -17.05 -13.66 27.71
CA SER A 23 -16.82 -12.37 27.04
C SER A 23 -16.12 -12.54 25.68
N THR A 24 -16.17 -11.50 24.86
CA THR A 24 -15.54 -11.46 23.54
C THR A 24 -14.05 -11.13 23.65
N ALA A 25 -13.28 -11.57 22.65
CA ALA A 25 -11.88 -11.17 22.51
C ALA A 25 -11.73 -9.64 22.42
N GLN A 26 -12.72 -8.94 21.85
CA GLN A 26 -12.76 -7.47 21.83
C GLN A 26 -12.80 -6.85 23.24
N ALA A 27 -13.58 -7.42 24.16
CA ALA A 27 -13.68 -6.92 25.52
C ALA A 27 -12.35 -7.07 26.28
N LEU A 28 -11.69 -8.22 26.11
CA LEU A 28 -10.36 -8.48 26.67
C LEU A 28 -9.31 -7.54 26.08
N LYS A 29 -9.29 -7.36 24.76
CA LYS A 29 -8.42 -6.39 24.07
C LYS A 29 -8.60 -4.98 24.62
N ARG A 30 -9.85 -4.51 24.77
CA ARG A 30 -10.14 -3.17 25.31
C ARG A 30 -9.60 -3.00 26.74
N SER A 31 -9.82 -3.98 27.61
CA SER A 31 -9.28 -3.95 28.98
C SER A 31 -7.75 -3.94 29.02
N ALA A 32 -7.09 -4.72 28.15
CA ALA A 32 -5.63 -4.73 28.04
C ALA A 32 -5.07 -3.39 27.52
N GLN A 33 -5.71 -2.80 26.51
CA GLN A 33 -5.36 -1.48 25.96
C GLN A 33 -5.43 -0.39 27.02
N THR A 34 -6.52 -0.35 27.80
CA THR A 34 -6.68 0.60 28.90
C THR A 34 -5.60 0.41 29.97
N ALA A 35 -5.29 -0.82 30.33
CA ALA A 35 -4.31 -1.11 31.38
C ALA A 35 -2.85 -0.83 30.95
N LEU A 36 -2.53 -0.98 29.66
CA LEU A 36 -1.18 -0.74 29.12
C LEU A 36 -1.00 0.69 28.57
N GLY A 37 -2.06 1.50 28.50
CA GLY A 37 -2.02 2.85 27.94
C GLY A 37 -1.61 2.84 26.47
N VAL A 38 -2.14 1.88 25.69
CA VAL A 38 -1.81 1.66 24.28
C VAL A 38 -3.10 1.67 23.47
N GLY A 39 -3.07 2.28 22.29
CA GLY A 39 -4.25 2.34 21.42
C GLY A 39 -4.36 1.12 20.51
N ASN A 40 -4.62 1.35 19.22
CA ASN A 40 -4.95 0.27 18.29
C ASN A 40 -3.88 -0.84 18.26
N SER A 41 -4.35 -2.06 18.49
CA SER A 41 -3.48 -3.23 18.61
C SER A 41 -4.22 -4.52 18.28
N GLN A 42 -3.50 -5.52 17.80
CA GLN A 42 -4.04 -6.88 17.65
C GLN A 42 -3.67 -7.72 18.86
N LEU A 43 -4.62 -8.49 19.36
CA LEU A 43 -4.40 -9.46 20.42
C LEU A 43 -3.97 -10.77 19.77
N LEU A 44 -2.74 -11.19 20.04
CA LEU A 44 -2.14 -12.43 19.57
C LEU A 44 -2.05 -13.41 20.74
N ASP A 45 -2.29 -14.68 20.46
CA ASP A 45 -1.98 -15.75 21.41
C ASP A 45 -0.48 -16.08 21.44
N SER A 46 -0.10 -17.04 22.28
CA SER A 46 1.29 -17.50 22.41
C SER A 46 1.85 -18.16 21.14
N SER A 47 1.00 -18.54 20.19
CA SER A 47 1.41 -19.06 18.88
C SER A 47 1.59 -17.96 17.83
N GLY A 48 1.25 -16.71 18.17
CA GLY A 48 1.23 -15.59 17.23
C GLY A 48 -0.04 -15.54 16.38
N SER A 49 -1.08 -16.29 16.73
CA SER A 49 -2.36 -16.27 16.01
C SER A 49 -3.23 -15.13 16.52
N VAL A 50 -3.89 -14.41 15.61
CA VAL A 50 -4.78 -13.29 15.94
C VAL A 50 -6.08 -13.82 16.56
N LEU A 51 -6.46 -13.29 17.72
CA LEU A 51 -7.78 -13.57 18.29
C LEU A 51 -8.84 -12.74 17.56
N HIS A 52 -9.70 -13.42 16.80
CA HIS A 52 -10.85 -12.78 16.15
C HIS A 52 -11.76 -12.08 17.17
N GLU A 53 -11.95 -10.78 17.00
CA GLU A 53 -12.56 -9.89 18.01
C GLU A 53 -13.99 -10.29 18.41
N GLN A 54 -14.77 -10.84 17.48
CA GLN A 54 -16.15 -11.27 17.72
C GLN A 54 -16.28 -12.68 18.31
N SER A 55 -15.18 -13.42 18.42
CA SER A 55 -15.21 -14.76 19.02
C SER A 55 -15.18 -14.68 20.54
N THR A 56 -15.91 -15.59 21.19
CA THR A 56 -15.86 -15.75 22.64
C THR A 56 -14.54 -16.36 23.08
N LEU A 57 -14.04 -15.96 24.25
CA LEU A 57 -12.77 -16.44 24.79
C LEU A 57 -12.76 -17.97 24.98
N LYS A 58 -13.93 -18.59 25.19
CA LYS A 58 -14.11 -20.05 25.21
C LYS A 58 -13.56 -20.77 23.96
N LYS A 59 -13.67 -20.16 22.76
CA LYS A 59 -13.17 -20.78 21.53
C LYS A 59 -11.65 -20.92 21.51
N PHE A 60 -10.96 -20.03 22.21
CA PHE A 60 -9.48 -19.97 22.22
C PHE A 60 -8.87 -20.84 23.32
N LYS A 61 -9.69 -21.55 24.12
CA LYS A 61 -9.25 -22.46 25.21
C LYS A 61 -8.27 -21.82 26.20
N LEU A 62 -8.37 -20.51 26.41
CA LEU A 62 -7.49 -19.76 27.29
C LEU A 62 -7.64 -20.20 28.75
N GLN A 63 -6.52 -20.30 29.46
CA GLN A 63 -6.41 -20.65 30.87
C GLN A 63 -5.84 -19.49 31.69
N THR A 64 -6.02 -19.56 33.00
CA THR A 64 -5.41 -18.60 33.92
C THR A 64 -3.89 -18.75 33.89
N GLY A 65 -3.18 -17.65 33.60
CA GLY A 65 -1.72 -17.63 33.43
C GLY A 65 -1.26 -17.70 31.97
N ASP A 66 -2.19 -17.83 31.00
CA ASP A 66 -1.82 -17.76 29.59
C ASP A 66 -1.30 -16.37 29.23
N SER A 67 -0.27 -16.37 28.38
CA SER A 67 0.35 -15.14 27.89
C SER A 67 -0.17 -14.78 26.50
N LEU A 68 -0.63 -13.54 26.37
CA LEU A 68 -1.05 -12.93 25.11
C LEU A 68 -0.11 -11.78 24.78
N THR A 69 0.09 -11.56 23.48
CA THR A 69 0.86 -10.43 22.99
C THR A 69 -0.08 -9.42 22.36
N LEU A 70 -0.04 -8.19 22.86
CA LEU A 70 -0.74 -7.07 22.28
C LEU A 70 0.21 -6.38 21.27
N TYR A 71 -0.02 -6.63 19.99
CA TYR A 71 0.78 -6.09 18.90
C TYR A 71 0.29 -4.70 18.51
N ILE A 72 1.10 -3.67 18.75
CA ILE A 72 0.77 -2.27 18.43
C ILE A 72 1.16 -2.02 16.98
N HIS A 73 0.26 -1.48 16.17
CA HIS A 73 0.58 -1.10 14.79
C HIS A 73 1.62 0.03 14.78
N LYS A 74 2.62 -0.06 13.89
CA LYS A 74 3.65 0.98 13.74
C LYS A 74 3.03 2.29 13.25
N VAL A 75 3.62 3.41 13.66
CA VAL A 75 3.28 4.74 13.12
C VAL A 75 3.59 4.75 11.61
N GLN A 76 2.60 5.10 10.78
CA GLN A 76 2.80 5.35 9.36
C GLN A 76 2.79 6.85 9.12
N LEU A 77 3.75 7.37 8.35
CA LEU A 77 3.86 8.77 7.97
C LEU A 77 3.80 8.87 6.45
N CYS A 78 2.94 9.73 5.93
CA CYS A 78 2.80 10.02 4.51
C CYS A 78 2.80 11.53 4.30
N GLY A 79 3.36 12.00 3.18
CA GLY A 79 3.34 13.41 2.79
C GLY A 79 2.80 13.54 1.38
N THR A 80 2.03 14.59 1.11
CA THR A 80 1.59 14.91 -0.26
C THR A 80 2.78 15.41 -1.07
N LYS A 81 2.86 14.99 -2.33
CA LYS A 81 3.88 15.48 -3.27
C LYS A 81 3.31 16.74 -3.94
N SER A 82 3.70 17.92 -3.49
CA SER A 82 3.37 19.16 -4.21
C SER A 82 4.52 19.50 -5.16
N ILE A 83 4.23 19.59 -6.46
CA ILE A 83 5.20 19.99 -7.50
C ILE A 83 5.11 21.48 -7.86
N PHE A 84 4.08 22.19 -7.38
CA PHE A 84 3.95 23.64 -7.56
C PHE A 84 4.54 24.41 -6.38
N LEU A 85 5.50 25.31 -6.66
CA LEU A 85 6.23 26.13 -5.68
C LEU A 85 5.33 26.98 -4.75
N GLU A 86 4.05 27.14 -5.09
CA GLU A 86 3.07 27.94 -4.33
C GLU A 86 2.14 27.11 -3.41
N VAL A 87 2.11 25.78 -3.53
CA VAL A 87 1.23 24.90 -2.73
C VAL A 87 2.04 24.19 -1.65
N ARG A 88 1.73 24.47 -0.38
CA ARG A 88 2.43 23.88 0.78
C ARG A 88 2.04 22.40 0.97
N SER A 89 3.02 21.52 1.17
CA SER A 89 2.83 20.09 1.42
C SER A 89 2.12 19.79 2.75
N ASP A 90 1.28 18.75 2.74
CA ASP A 90 0.61 18.21 3.93
C ASP A 90 1.25 16.90 4.37
N PHE A 91 1.41 16.72 5.67
CA PHE A 91 1.83 15.48 6.29
C PHE A 91 0.65 14.84 7.03
N VAL A 92 0.53 13.53 6.89
CA VAL A 92 -0.43 12.69 7.61
C VAL A 92 0.34 11.62 8.35
N ALA A 93 0.19 11.55 9.68
CA ALA A 93 0.65 10.42 10.48
C ALA A 93 -0.53 9.61 11.00
N ALA A 94 -0.58 8.34 10.65
CA ALA A 94 -1.34 7.35 11.39
C ALA A 94 -0.50 6.87 12.57
N LEU A 95 -0.90 7.24 13.78
CA LEU A 95 -0.23 6.87 15.01
C LEU A 95 -0.58 5.44 15.42
N GLY A 96 0.31 4.78 16.17
CA GLY A 96 0.08 3.43 16.68
C GLY A 96 -1.06 3.31 17.69
N ASP A 97 -1.63 4.44 18.14
CA ASP A 97 -2.87 4.46 18.90
C ASP A 97 -4.13 4.38 18.00
N GLY A 98 -3.96 4.39 16.69
CA GLY A 98 -5.02 4.39 15.68
C GLY A 98 -5.50 5.79 15.30
N SER A 99 -5.01 6.86 15.92
CA SER A 99 -5.36 8.23 15.56
C SER A 99 -4.59 8.72 14.34
N VAL A 100 -5.18 9.67 13.62
CA VAL A 100 -4.53 10.35 12.49
C VAL A 100 -4.24 11.78 12.87
N LYS A 101 -2.99 12.22 12.66
CA LYS A 101 -2.59 13.61 12.78
C LYS A 101 -2.23 14.15 11.41
N ILE A 102 -2.76 15.33 11.08
CA ILE A 102 -2.48 16.02 9.83
C ILE A 102 -1.85 17.36 10.19
N TRP A 103 -0.75 17.73 9.54
CA TRP A 103 -0.12 19.05 9.69
C TRP A 103 0.53 19.49 8.38
N GLY A 104 0.42 20.77 8.04
CA GLY A 104 0.76 21.27 6.70
C GLY A 104 -0.14 22.44 6.30
N GLY A 105 0.00 22.96 5.08
CA GLY A 105 -0.60 24.23 4.66
C GLY A 105 -2.00 24.14 4.04
N LEU A 106 -2.74 25.25 4.17
CA LEU A 106 -4.13 25.56 3.76
C LEU A 106 -5.29 24.92 4.56
N TRP A 107 -5.11 23.83 5.31
CA TRP A 107 -6.24 23.23 6.05
C TRP A 107 -6.34 23.69 7.51
N HIS A 108 -6.07 24.97 7.77
CA HIS A 108 -6.14 25.55 9.13
C HIS A 108 -7.58 25.69 9.68
N ASP A 109 -8.61 25.48 8.87
CA ASP A 109 -10.02 25.70 9.25
C ASP A 109 -10.88 24.43 9.37
N ALA A 110 -10.28 23.24 9.37
CA ALA A 110 -11.01 22.04 9.76
C ALA A 110 -11.09 21.93 11.28
N THR A 111 -12.19 22.44 11.83
CA THR A 111 -12.58 22.32 13.24
C THR A 111 -12.33 20.93 13.84
N SER A 112 -12.07 20.92 15.14
CA SER A 112 -11.85 19.78 16.05
C SER A 112 -12.89 18.65 16.00
N ALA A 113 -13.94 18.74 15.18
CA ALA A 113 -14.98 17.74 15.02
C ALA A 113 -14.60 16.55 14.13
N ALA A 114 -13.62 16.68 13.22
CA ALA A 114 -13.17 15.57 12.36
C ALA A 114 -12.12 14.65 13.02
N HIS A 115 -11.58 15.03 14.17
CA HIS A 115 -10.55 14.26 14.89
C HIS A 115 -11.08 12.94 15.48
N ASP A 116 -12.39 12.81 15.69
CA ASP A 116 -12.97 11.66 16.40
C ASP A 116 -13.38 10.48 15.50
N GLN A 117 -13.42 10.66 14.18
CA GLN A 117 -13.85 9.62 13.23
C GLN A 117 -12.71 8.77 12.63
N LEU A 118 -11.45 9.21 12.75
CA LEU A 118 -10.29 8.51 12.16
C LEU A 118 -9.62 7.62 13.21
N ARG A 119 -10.28 6.52 13.59
CA ARG A 119 -9.71 5.50 14.48
C ARG A 119 -9.36 4.23 13.71
N ASN A 120 -8.16 3.72 13.95
CA ASN A 120 -7.63 2.44 13.49
C ASN A 120 -7.13 2.41 12.04
N VAL A 121 -6.21 3.26 11.65
CA VAL A 121 -5.67 3.24 10.28
C VAL A 121 -4.80 2.01 9.99
N LEU A 122 -5.05 1.35 8.85
CA LEU A 122 -4.25 0.25 8.31
C LEU A 122 -3.24 0.71 7.25
N GLN A 123 -3.63 1.67 6.41
CA GLN A 123 -2.79 2.23 5.36
C GLN A 123 -3.17 3.69 5.11
N VAL A 124 -2.15 4.54 4.92
CA VAL A 124 -2.30 5.90 4.39
C VAL A 124 -1.64 5.95 3.01
N GLN A 125 -2.34 6.54 2.03
CA GLN A 125 -1.79 6.88 0.72
C GLN A 125 -2.11 8.33 0.39
N ALA A 126 -1.16 9.00 -0.26
CA ALA A 126 -1.30 10.39 -0.68
C ALA A 126 -1.14 10.50 -2.20
N SER A 127 -1.99 11.32 -2.80
CA SER A 127 -1.86 11.86 -4.16
C SER A 127 -1.21 13.25 -4.08
N GLU A 128 -1.27 14.05 -5.15
CA GLU A 128 -0.67 15.39 -5.18
C GLU A 128 -1.32 16.33 -4.15
N GLN A 129 -2.66 16.31 -4.07
CA GLN A 129 -3.45 17.23 -3.24
C GLN A 129 -4.55 16.52 -2.42
N ALA A 130 -4.53 15.19 -2.35
CA ALA A 130 -5.44 14.43 -1.53
C ALA A 130 -4.75 13.25 -0.83
N PHE A 131 -5.44 12.67 0.14
CA PHE A 131 -5.03 11.43 0.77
C PHE A 131 -6.24 10.53 1.03
N ALA A 132 -5.98 9.23 1.00
CA ALA A 132 -6.92 8.17 1.32
C ALA A 132 -6.39 7.37 2.50
N ILE A 133 -7.28 7.09 3.44
CA ILE A 133 -6.99 6.38 4.69
C ILE A 133 -7.87 5.15 4.76
N ILE A 134 -7.27 3.97 4.87
CA ILE A 134 -7.97 2.73 5.18
C ILE A 134 -8.10 2.62 6.70
N LEU A 135 -9.33 2.51 7.20
CA LEU A 135 -9.65 2.24 8.60
C LEU A 135 -9.71 0.71 8.86
N ALA A 136 -9.58 0.27 10.11
CA ALA A 136 -9.46 -1.16 10.44
C ALA A 136 -10.76 -1.95 10.30
N ASP A 137 -11.88 -1.26 10.11
CA ASP A 137 -13.13 -1.86 9.68
C ASP A 137 -13.20 -2.05 8.15
N GLY A 138 -12.13 -1.74 7.42
CA GLY A 138 -12.05 -1.85 5.97
C GLY A 138 -12.69 -0.68 5.22
N SER A 139 -13.21 0.32 5.93
CA SER A 139 -13.75 1.53 5.29
C SER A 139 -12.64 2.50 4.89
N VAL A 140 -12.93 3.34 3.89
CA VAL A 140 -12.00 4.35 3.38
C VAL A 140 -12.53 5.73 3.68
N ALA A 141 -11.64 6.59 4.18
CA ALA A 141 -11.88 8.02 4.31
C ALA A 141 -10.89 8.77 3.41
N THR A 142 -11.42 9.61 2.52
CA THR A 142 -10.60 10.50 1.68
C THR A 142 -10.71 11.95 2.14
N ARG A 143 -9.69 12.73 1.82
CA ARG A 143 -9.71 14.17 2.03
C ARG A 143 -8.73 14.85 1.09
N GLY A 144 -9.09 16.04 0.62
CA GLY A 144 -8.27 16.84 -0.27
C GLY A 144 -9.10 17.46 -1.38
N ASP A 145 -8.43 17.89 -2.45
CA ASP A 145 -9.13 18.37 -3.65
C ASP A 145 -9.98 17.26 -4.27
N LYS A 146 -11.22 17.58 -4.66
CA LYS A 146 -12.13 16.65 -5.32
C LYS A 146 -11.54 16.12 -6.64
N ASP A 147 -10.81 16.98 -7.36
CA ASP A 147 -10.24 16.67 -8.66
C ASP A 147 -9.02 15.75 -8.49
N CYS A 148 -8.38 15.75 -7.32
CA CYS A 148 -7.29 14.82 -6.99
C CYS A 148 -7.73 13.59 -6.17
N GLY A 149 -9.03 13.25 -6.18
CA GLY A 149 -9.57 12.08 -5.49
C GLY A 149 -9.83 12.26 -3.98
N GLY A 150 -9.90 13.51 -3.52
CA GLY A 150 -10.23 13.89 -2.14
C GLY A 150 -11.69 13.63 -1.75
N ASP A 151 -12.59 13.39 -2.71
CA ASP A 151 -13.99 13.04 -2.51
C ASP A 151 -14.29 11.63 -3.06
N SER A 152 -14.41 10.65 -2.17
CA SER A 152 -14.84 9.28 -2.50
C SER A 152 -16.34 9.04 -2.36
N SER A 153 -17.17 10.07 -2.14
CA SER A 153 -18.60 9.91 -1.83
C SER A 153 -19.37 9.14 -2.90
N ALA A 154 -18.99 9.29 -4.18
CA ALA A 154 -19.62 8.59 -5.31
C ALA A 154 -19.40 7.07 -5.28
N VAL A 155 -18.29 6.60 -4.70
CA VAL A 155 -17.90 5.18 -4.64
C VAL A 155 -17.91 4.63 -3.22
N GLN A 156 -18.36 5.42 -2.24
CA GLN A 156 -18.28 5.08 -0.82
C GLN A 156 -19.02 3.78 -0.47
N ASP A 157 -20.12 3.50 -1.16
CA ASP A 157 -20.90 2.28 -0.97
C ASP A 157 -20.18 1.01 -1.48
N GLU A 158 -19.21 1.18 -2.38
CA GLU A 158 -18.39 0.12 -2.96
C GLU A 158 -17.08 -0.10 -2.17
N LEU A 159 -16.59 0.93 -1.46
CA LEU A 159 -15.37 0.89 -0.64
C LEU A 159 -15.59 0.17 0.71
N LYS A 160 -15.92 -1.12 0.63
CA LYS A 160 -16.10 -2.02 1.78
C LYS A 160 -15.02 -3.09 1.77
N ASP A 161 -14.50 -3.44 2.95
CA ASP A 161 -13.44 -4.44 3.12
C ASP A 161 -12.18 -4.14 2.28
N VAL A 162 -11.79 -2.88 2.18
CA VAL A 162 -10.60 -2.47 1.40
C VAL A 162 -9.33 -3.00 2.03
N GLN A 163 -8.52 -3.69 1.23
CA GLN A 163 -7.26 -4.30 1.67
C GLN A 163 -6.04 -3.44 1.36
N HIS A 164 -6.03 -2.79 0.20
CA HIS A 164 -4.89 -2.02 -0.28
C HIS A 164 -5.35 -0.84 -1.14
N ILE A 165 -4.71 0.31 -0.96
CA ILE A 165 -4.91 1.49 -1.82
C ILE A 165 -3.59 1.84 -2.52
N GLN A 166 -3.68 2.30 -3.76
CA GLN A 166 -2.63 3.01 -4.48
C GLN A 166 -3.15 4.35 -4.99
N ALA A 167 -2.25 5.30 -5.17
CA ALA A 167 -2.55 6.64 -5.64
C ALA A 167 -1.64 7.03 -6.82
N THR A 168 -2.22 7.70 -7.81
CA THR A 168 -1.53 8.52 -8.82
C THR A 168 -1.53 9.98 -8.32
N PHE A 169 -1.22 10.96 -9.18
CA PHE A 169 -1.26 12.38 -8.80
C PHE A 169 -2.69 12.88 -8.54
N GLY A 170 -3.67 12.46 -9.34
CA GLY A 170 -5.06 12.87 -9.20
C GLY A 170 -6.07 11.76 -8.92
N ALA A 171 -5.67 10.49 -8.85
CA ALA A 171 -6.61 9.38 -8.66
C ALA A 171 -6.13 8.32 -7.65
N PHE A 172 -7.08 7.48 -7.25
CA PHE A 172 -6.84 6.36 -6.35
C PHE A 172 -7.46 5.08 -6.91
N ALA A 173 -6.84 3.96 -6.56
CA ALA A 173 -7.35 2.62 -6.83
C ALA A 173 -7.28 1.77 -5.55
N ALA A 174 -8.42 1.19 -5.17
CA ALA A 174 -8.58 0.33 -4.01
C ALA A 174 -8.79 -1.13 -4.44
N ILE A 175 -8.07 -2.06 -3.82
CA ILE A 175 -8.33 -3.51 -3.91
C ILE A 175 -9.25 -3.89 -2.75
N LEU A 176 -10.41 -4.46 -3.06
CA LEU A 176 -11.38 -4.94 -2.08
C LEU A 176 -11.07 -6.37 -1.60
N GLY A 177 -11.74 -6.78 -0.52
CA GLY A 177 -11.52 -8.09 0.11
C GLY A 177 -11.85 -9.31 -0.77
N ASP A 178 -12.66 -9.12 -1.80
CA ASP A 178 -12.99 -10.12 -2.82
C ASP A 178 -12.06 -10.10 -4.04
N GLY A 179 -11.06 -9.21 -4.03
CA GLY A 179 -10.10 -9.02 -5.12
C GLY A 179 -10.62 -8.20 -6.30
N SER A 180 -11.78 -7.52 -6.19
CA SER A 180 -12.20 -6.50 -7.14
C SER A 180 -11.49 -5.17 -6.91
N VAL A 181 -11.59 -4.26 -7.88
CA VAL A 181 -10.97 -2.94 -7.83
C VAL A 181 -12.02 -1.85 -7.98
N VAL A 182 -11.90 -0.81 -7.15
CA VAL A 182 -12.68 0.43 -7.23
C VAL A 182 -11.72 1.59 -7.43
N THR A 183 -11.99 2.44 -8.41
CA THR A 183 -11.19 3.64 -8.72
C THR A 183 -12.01 4.90 -8.56
N TRP A 184 -11.37 6.01 -8.20
CA TRP A 184 -11.98 7.34 -8.12
C TRP A 184 -10.92 8.44 -8.27
N GLY A 185 -11.36 9.68 -8.50
CA GLY A 185 -10.51 10.84 -8.77
C GLY A 185 -10.52 11.24 -10.24
N ASP A 186 -9.48 11.93 -10.70
CA ASP A 186 -9.36 12.39 -12.09
C ASP A 186 -9.35 11.20 -13.05
N ALA A 187 -10.19 11.26 -14.09
CA ALA A 187 -10.30 10.21 -15.09
C ALA A 187 -9.01 10.05 -15.93
N GLU A 188 -8.34 11.16 -16.26
CA GLU A 188 -7.09 11.17 -17.02
C GLU A 188 -5.94 10.53 -16.21
N ASP A 189 -6.00 10.63 -14.89
CA ASP A 189 -5.02 10.04 -13.97
C ASP A 189 -5.36 8.59 -13.56
N GLY A 190 -6.33 7.96 -14.23
CA GLY A 190 -6.74 6.58 -13.98
C GLY A 190 -7.85 6.41 -12.94
N GLY A 191 -8.57 7.47 -12.60
CA GLY A 191 -9.78 7.44 -11.76
C GLY A 191 -10.96 6.72 -12.41
N ASP A 192 -10.97 6.60 -13.74
CA ASP A 192 -11.94 5.78 -14.49
C ASP A 192 -11.29 4.48 -15.00
N SER A 193 -11.78 3.35 -14.48
CA SER A 193 -11.36 2.00 -14.88
C SER A 193 -12.45 1.22 -15.64
N ASN A 194 -13.57 1.86 -16.03
CA ASN A 194 -14.73 1.20 -16.63
C ASN A 194 -14.40 0.36 -17.87
N ALA A 195 -13.46 0.83 -18.70
CA ALA A 195 -13.01 0.12 -19.90
C ALA A 195 -12.36 -1.25 -19.60
N VAL A 196 -11.74 -1.39 -18.42
CA VAL A 196 -11.03 -2.60 -18.00
C VAL A 196 -11.68 -3.30 -16.80
N GLN A 197 -12.78 -2.77 -16.26
CA GLN A 197 -13.43 -3.27 -15.04
C GLN A 197 -13.77 -4.77 -15.08
N ASN A 198 -14.16 -5.28 -16.25
CA ASN A 198 -14.46 -6.70 -16.44
C ASN A 198 -13.23 -7.63 -16.27
N GLN A 199 -12.02 -7.07 -16.45
CA GLN A 199 -10.74 -7.77 -16.34
C GLN A 199 -10.15 -7.66 -14.93
N LEU A 200 -10.52 -6.64 -14.14
CA LEU A 200 -10.03 -6.38 -12.78
C LEU A 200 -10.69 -7.30 -11.73
N LYS A 201 -10.45 -8.61 -11.86
CA LYS A 201 -10.98 -9.64 -10.95
C LYS A 201 -9.86 -10.47 -10.34
N ASN A 202 -9.91 -10.72 -9.04
CA ASN A 202 -8.84 -11.39 -8.30
C ASN A 202 -7.51 -10.62 -8.39
N VAL A 203 -7.56 -9.29 -8.33
CA VAL A 203 -6.37 -8.44 -8.31
C VAL A 203 -5.60 -8.66 -7.01
N GLN A 204 -4.31 -8.93 -7.12
CA GLN A 204 -3.42 -9.17 -5.97
C GLN A 204 -2.61 -7.93 -5.60
N ARG A 205 -2.24 -7.13 -6.59
CA ARG A 205 -1.39 -5.95 -6.39
C ARG A 205 -1.70 -4.90 -7.44
N ILE A 206 -1.64 -3.64 -7.03
CA ILE A 206 -1.63 -2.48 -7.94
C ILE A 206 -0.30 -1.75 -7.74
N GLN A 207 0.25 -1.22 -8.82
CA GLN A 207 1.30 -0.21 -8.84
C GLN A 207 0.81 0.98 -9.64
N ALA A 208 1.31 2.17 -9.30
CA ALA A 208 0.96 3.42 -9.95
C ALA A 208 2.21 4.14 -10.45
N THR A 209 2.12 4.69 -11.67
CA THR A 209 2.94 5.79 -12.16
C THR A 209 2.29 7.11 -11.71
N ASP A 210 2.74 8.25 -12.22
CA ASP A 210 2.17 9.55 -11.85
C ASP A 210 0.73 9.72 -12.37
N HIS A 211 0.36 9.08 -13.49
CA HIS A 211 -0.97 9.22 -14.13
C HIS A 211 -1.61 7.89 -14.60
N ALA A 212 -1.02 6.74 -14.28
CA ALA A 212 -1.55 5.44 -14.69
C ALA A 212 -1.36 4.34 -13.64
N PHE A 213 -2.13 3.26 -13.79
CA PHE A 213 -2.09 2.10 -12.92
C PHE A 213 -1.79 0.82 -13.70
N ALA A 214 -1.11 -0.10 -13.01
CA ALA A 214 -0.88 -1.47 -13.46
C ALA A 214 -1.23 -2.44 -12.33
N SER A 215 -2.10 -3.40 -12.64
CA SER A 215 -2.53 -4.45 -11.72
C SER A 215 -1.93 -5.81 -12.08
N ILE A 216 -1.62 -6.61 -11.06
CA ILE A 216 -1.27 -8.02 -11.20
C ILE A 216 -2.47 -8.84 -10.73
N LEU A 217 -3.02 -9.66 -11.61
CA LEU A 217 -4.14 -10.55 -11.36
C LEU A 217 -3.68 -11.87 -10.73
N GLY A 218 -4.61 -12.62 -10.15
CA GLY A 218 -4.31 -13.88 -9.45
C GLY A 218 -3.72 -14.99 -10.31
N ASP A 219 -3.87 -14.90 -11.63
CA ASP A 219 -3.23 -15.79 -12.62
C ASP A 219 -1.85 -15.28 -13.10
N GLY A 220 -1.40 -14.14 -12.57
CA GLY A 220 -0.16 -13.46 -12.94
C GLY A 220 -0.23 -12.68 -14.25
N SER A 221 -1.41 -12.47 -14.82
CA SER A 221 -1.60 -11.53 -15.93
C SER A 221 -1.64 -10.08 -15.44
N VAL A 222 -1.40 -9.14 -16.35
CA VAL A 222 -1.36 -7.70 -16.05
C VAL A 222 -2.47 -6.97 -16.80
N VAL A 223 -3.14 -6.05 -16.10
CA VAL A 223 -4.10 -5.10 -16.68
C VAL A 223 -3.70 -3.69 -16.30
N THR A 224 -3.63 -2.80 -17.28
CA THR A 224 -3.26 -1.39 -17.11
C THR A 224 -4.41 -0.47 -17.52
N TRP A 225 -4.46 0.72 -16.91
CA TRP A 225 -5.40 1.79 -17.27
C TRP A 225 -4.85 3.16 -16.81
N GLY A 226 -5.52 4.24 -17.21
CA GLY A 226 -5.07 5.62 -17.03
C GLY A 226 -4.35 6.15 -18.28
N ASP A 227 -3.55 7.21 -18.11
CA ASP A 227 -2.90 7.89 -19.23
C ASP A 227 -1.94 6.96 -20.01
N GLU A 228 -2.12 6.90 -21.33
CA GLU A 228 -1.35 6.01 -22.20
C GLU A 228 0.15 6.37 -22.25
N SER A 229 0.48 7.67 -22.25
CA SER A 229 1.86 8.14 -22.25
C SER A 229 2.58 7.85 -20.94
N HIS A 230 1.83 7.58 -19.88
CA HIS A 230 2.36 7.21 -18.55
C HIS A 230 2.29 5.70 -18.27
N GLY A 231 2.07 4.89 -19.31
CA GLY A 231 2.04 3.43 -19.21
C GLY A 231 0.67 2.81 -18.93
N GLY A 232 -0.41 3.57 -19.06
CA GLY A 232 -1.79 3.09 -18.97
C GLY A 232 -2.17 2.10 -20.08
N ASN A 233 -1.39 2.04 -21.17
CA ASN A 233 -1.58 1.10 -22.27
C ASN A 233 -0.40 0.12 -22.39
N SER A 234 -0.63 -1.15 -22.04
CA SER A 234 0.35 -2.25 -22.13
C SER A 234 0.11 -3.19 -23.32
N SER A 235 -0.81 -2.85 -24.23
CA SER A 235 -1.23 -3.74 -25.33
C SER A 235 -0.07 -4.24 -26.22
N ALA A 236 0.93 -3.40 -26.47
CA ALA A 236 2.11 -3.75 -27.28
C ALA A 236 3.00 -4.84 -26.65
N VAL A 237 2.90 -5.05 -25.33
CA VAL A 237 3.68 -6.03 -24.58
C VAL A 237 2.81 -7.08 -23.88
N GLN A 238 1.48 -7.03 -24.07
CA GLN A 238 0.52 -7.89 -23.37
C GLN A 238 0.82 -9.38 -23.50
N ASP A 239 1.28 -9.82 -24.68
CA ASP A 239 1.62 -11.23 -24.93
C ASP A 239 2.79 -11.73 -24.06
N LYS A 240 3.65 -10.81 -23.62
CA LYS A 240 4.78 -11.08 -22.73
C LYS A 240 4.41 -10.94 -21.26
N LEU A 241 3.35 -10.23 -20.89
CA LEU A 241 2.95 -9.99 -19.50
C LEU A 241 2.15 -11.18 -18.93
N LYS A 242 2.80 -12.35 -18.88
CA LYS A 242 2.24 -13.58 -18.34
C LYS A 242 3.09 -14.03 -17.15
N LYS A 243 2.43 -14.46 -16.07
CA LYS A 243 3.09 -14.92 -14.84
C LYS A 243 4.01 -13.87 -14.21
N VAL A 244 3.56 -12.61 -14.22
CA VAL A 244 4.25 -11.50 -13.60
C VAL A 244 4.21 -11.66 -12.08
N GLN A 245 5.38 -11.55 -11.44
CA GLN A 245 5.52 -11.65 -9.98
C GLN A 245 5.52 -10.29 -9.30
N GLN A 246 6.15 -9.30 -9.94
CA GLN A 246 6.32 -7.96 -9.38
C GLN A 246 6.32 -6.93 -10.49
N ILE A 247 5.70 -5.77 -10.21
CA ILE A 247 5.80 -4.58 -11.03
C ILE A 247 6.48 -3.50 -10.20
N GLN A 248 7.32 -2.70 -10.85
CA GLN A 248 7.87 -1.45 -10.33
C GLN A 248 7.49 -0.32 -11.28
N ALA A 249 7.23 0.86 -10.72
CA ALA A 249 6.85 2.05 -11.48
C ALA A 249 7.87 3.18 -11.25
N SER A 250 8.38 3.76 -12.34
CA SER A 250 8.99 5.09 -12.32
C SER A 250 7.88 6.14 -12.42
N SER A 251 8.21 7.41 -12.66
CA SER A 251 7.19 8.44 -12.84
C SER A 251 6.26 8.12 -14.02
N PHE A 252 6.78 7.72 -15.19
CA PHE A 252 5.98 7.58 -16.41
C PHE A 252 6.08 6.18 -17.07
N ALA A 253 6.73 5.22 -16.43
CA ALA A 253 6.94 3.89 -16.99
C ALA A 253 6.86 2.77 -15.94
N PHE A 254 6.65 1.54 -16.43
CA PHE A 254 6.61 0.35 -15.61
C PHE A 254 7.66 -0.68 -16.05
N ALA A 255 8.12 -1.46 -15.08
CA ALA A 255 8.97 -2.63 -15.28
C ALA A 255 8.41 -3.83 -14.50
N ALA A 256 8.09 -4.91 -15.21
CA ALA A 256 7.58 -6.16 -14.65
C ALA A 256 8.69 -7.23 -14.61
N ILE A 257 8.76 -7.96 -13.50
CA ILE A 257 9.59 -9.17 -13.33
C ILE A 257 8.66 -10.39 -13.50
N LEU A 258 9.01 -11.26 -14.43
CA LEU A 258 8.31 -12.52 -14.70
C LEU A 258 8.80 -13.67 -13.81
N ASP A 259 8.06 -14.78 -13.79
CA ASP A 259 8.41 -15.97 -13.01
C ASP A 259 9.73 -16.63 -13.41
N ASP A 260 10.14 -16.45 -14.67
CA ASP A 260 11.43 -16.89 -15.20
C ASP A 260 12.59 -15.91 -14.92
N GLY A 261 12.30 -14.80 -14.22
CA GLY A 261 13.26 -13.74 -13.91
C GLY A 261 13.61 -12.84 -15.09
N SER A 262 12.88 -12.91 -16.20
CA SER A 262 12.97 -11.92 -17.28
C SER A 262 12.23 -10.63 -16.91
N VAL A 263 12.59 -9.54 -17.61
CA VAL A 263 11.99 -8.22 -17.40
C VAL A 263 11.28 -7.74 -18.66
N VAL A 264 10.08 -7.19 -18.48
CA VAL A 264 9.30 -6.51 -19.53
C VAL A 264 9.00 -5.08 -19.09
N THR A 265 9.28 -4.11 -19.96
CA THR A 265 9.03 -2.69 -19.68
C THR A 265 8.02 -2.10 -20.67
N TRP A 266 7.27 -1.09 -20.23
CA TRP A 266 6.37 -0.29 -21.07
C TRP A 266 6.13 1.10 -20.46
N GLY A 267 5.45 1.97 -21.20
CA GLY A 267 5.29 3.39 -20.88
C GLY A 267 6.34 4.26 -21.55
N GLU A 268 6.59 5.44 -21.00
CA GLU A 268 7.44 6.45 -21.63
C GLU A 268 8.90 5.99 -21.73
N ALA A 269 9.44 6.00 -22.96
CA ALA A 269 10.76 5.44 -23.25
C ALA A 269 11.88 6.17 -22.49
N THR A 270 11.80 7.50 -22.38
CA THR A 270 12.77 8.35 -21.68
C THR A 270 12.79 8.13 -20.16
N HIS A 271 11.74 7.49 -19.62
CA HIS A 271 11.58 7.21 -18.19
C HIS A 271 11.78 5.73 -17.84
N GLY A 272 12.39 4.97 -18.75
CA GLY A 272 12.70 3.55 -18.57
C GLY A 272 11.67 2.58 -19.13
N GLY A 273 10.68 3.07 -19.89
CA GLY A 273 9.70 2.23 -20.60
C GLY A 273 10.30 1.38 -21.73
N ASN A 274 11.52 1.71 -22.17
CA ASN A 274 12.26 0.94 -23.17
C ASN A 274 13.58 0.38 -22.59
N SER A 275 13.63 -0.94 -22.39
CA SER A 275 14.81 -1.67 -21.92
C SER A 275 15.54 -2.46 -23.04
N SER A 276 15.18 -2.25 -24.31
CA SER A 276 15.71 -3.04 -25.44
C SER A 276 17.24 -3.05 -25.55
N ALA A 277 17.91 -1.95 -25.20
CA ALA A 277 19.36 -1.84 -25.23
C ALA A 277 20.08 -2.76 -24.21
N VAL A 278 19.39 -3.12 -23.12
CA VAL A 278 19.93 -3.96 -22.04
C VAL A 278 19.17 -5.28 -21.87
N GLN A 279 18.21 -5.57 -22.75
CA GLN A 279 17.31 -6.72 -22.63
C GLN A 279 18.05 -8.06 -22.51
N ASP A 280 19.16 -8.22 -23.22
CA ASP A 280 19.97 -9.44 -23.18
C ASP A 280 20.66 -9.69 -21.83
N GLN A 281 20.83 -8.62 -21.04
CA GLN A 281 21.41 -8.64 -19.70
C GLN A 281 20.34 -8.85 -18.62
N LEU A 282 19.06 -8.55 -18.88
CA LEU A 282 17.96 -8.65 -17.91
C LEU A 282 17.44 -10.10 -17.77
N LYS A 283 18.29 -10.99 -17.28
CA LYS A 283 17.98 -12.41 -17.04
C LYS A 283 18.21 -12.78 -15.58
N ASN A 284 17.33 -13.62 -15.03
CA ASN A 284 17.38 -14.03 -13.61
C ASN A 284 17.34 -12.83 -12.63
N VAL A 285 16.59 -11.78 -12.99
CA VAL A 285 16.40 -10.58 -12.17
C VAL A 285 15.61 -10.95 -10.92
N ARG A 286 16.12 -10.56 -9.74
CA ARG A 286 15.47 -10.80 -8.45
C ARG A 286 14.69 -9.61 -7.94
N GLN A 287 15.18 -8.42 -8.26
CA GLN A 287 14.63 -7.18 -7.75
C GLN A 287 14.88 -6.05 -8.73
N ILE A 288 13.92 -5.14 -8.81
CA ILE A 288 14.07 -3.87 -9.53
C ILE A 288 13.91 -2.74 -8.51
N GLN A 289 14.83 -1.79 -8.57
CA GLN A 289 14.75 -0.50 -7.91
C GLN A 289 14.47 0.57 -8.95
N ARG A 290 13.87 1.69 -8.51
CA ARG A 290 13.47 2.78 -9.38
C ARG A 290 13.95 4.13 -8.84
N THR A 291 14.24 5.03 -9.76
CA THR A 291 14.36 6.46 -9.51
C THR A 291 13.17 7.17 -10.16
N PHE A 292 13.24 8.49 -10.30
CA PHE A 292 12.21 9.28 -10.98
C PHE A 292 12.01 8.83 -12.44
N ALA A 293 13.10 8.64 -13.20
CA ALA A 293 13.06 8.35 -14.64
C ALA A 293 13.97 7.18 -15.07
N ALA A 294 14.43 6.35 -14.13
CA ALA A 294 15.30 5.21 -14.43
C ALA A 294 15.01 4.00 -13.52
N PHE A 295 15.55 2.85 -13.92
CA PHE A 295 15.46 1.60 -13.19
C PHE A 295 16.84 0.96 -13.04
N ALA A 296 16.99 0.18 -11.96
CA ALA A 296 18.14 -0.67 -11.70
C ALA A 296 17.66 -2.08 -11.33
N ALA A 297 18.05 -3.08 -12.11
CA ALA A 297 17.79 -4.49 -11.82
C ALA A 297 18.97 -5.11 -11.09
N ILE A 298 18.69 -5.87 -10.03
CA ILE A 298 19.65 -6.70 -9.32
C ILE A 298 19.43 -8.16 -9.78
N LEU A 299 20.46 -8.75 -10.38
CA LEU A 299 20.45 -10.10 -10.90
C LEU A 299 20.77 -11.11 -9.80
N SER A 300 20.47 -12.38 -10.08
CA SER A 300 20.73 -13.48 -9.14
C SER A 300 22.21 -13.72 -8.82
N ASP A 301 23.12 -13.24 -9.65
CA ASP A 301 24.57 -13.28 -9.46
C ASP A 301 25.12 -12.05 -8.72
N GLY A 302 24.24 -11.16 -8.26
CA GLY A 302 24.61 -9.92 -7.56
C GLY A 302 25.00 -8.78 -8.49
N SER A 303 24.99 -8.97 -9.81
CA SER A 303 25.26 -7.89 -10.76
C SER A 303 24.09 -6.92 -10.87
N VAL A 304 24.39 -5.67 -11.22
CA VAL A 304 23.37 -4.62 -11.43
C VAL A 304 23.35 -4.18 -12.88
N VAL A 305 22.15 -4.02 -13.42
CA VAL A 305 21.90 -3.48 -14.78
C VAL A 305 20.95 -2.30 -14.66
N THR A 306 21.33 -1.14 -15.20
CA THR A 306 20.50 0.07 -15.20
C THR A 306 19.99 0.41 -16.60
N TRP A 307 18.85 1.11 -16.67
CA TRP A 307 18.31 1.70 -17.90
C TRP A 307 17.36 2.86 -17.60
N GLY A 308 17.04 3.66 -18.61
CA GLY A 308 16.21 4.87 -18.50
C GLY A 308 17.03 6.13 -18.70
N SER A 309 16.57 7.26 -18.15
CA SER A 309 17.24 8.55 -18.29
C SER A 309 18.63 8.55 -17.66
N GLU A 310 19.65 8.93 -18.44
CA GLU A 310 21.04 9.06 -17.99
C GLU A 310 21.15 10.01 -16.78
N ASP A 311 20.48 11.18 -16.85
CA ASP A 311 20.46 12.20 -15.80
C ASP A 311 19.80 11.74 -14.49
N HIS A 312 19.08 10.61 -14.51
CA HIS A 312 18.36 10.07 -13.37
C HIS A 312 18.86 8.67 -12.94
N GLY A 313 20.08 8.31 -13.33
CA GLY A 313 20.74 7.06 -12.93
C GLY A 313 20.51 5.88 -13.88
N GLY A 314 20.06 6.14 -15.11
CA GLY A 314 19.94 5.14 -16.17
C GLY A 314 21.28 4.65 -16.71
N ASP A 315 22.35 5.46 -16.57
CA ASP A 315 23.72 5.10 -16.96
C ASP A 315 24.59 4.80 -15.73
N SER A 316 24.99 3.54 -15.59
CA SER A 316 25.92 3.07 -14.56
C SER A 316 27.29 2.67 -15.11
N SER A 317 27.58 2.98 -16.37
CA SER A 317 28.83 2.59 -17.05
C SER A 317 30.10 3.00 -16.30
N ALA A 318 30.08 4.16 -15.63
CA ALA A 318 31.19 4.68 -14.84
C ALA A 318 31.55 3.83 -13.61
N VAL A 319 30.61 3.05 -13.08
CA VAL A 319 30.76 2.22 -11.87
C VAL A 319 30.44 0.75 -12.11
N GLN A 320 30.22 0.35 -13.36
CA GLN A 320 29.72 -0.98 -13.73
C GLN A 320 30.63 -2.12 -13.25
N ASP A 321 31.93 -1.90 -13.21
CA ASP A 321 32.90 -2.88 -12.74
C ASP A 321 32.86 -3.08 -11.21
N GLU A 322 32.42 -2.08 -10.45
CA GLU A 322 32.21 -2.17 -9.00
C GLU A 322 30.86 -2.84 -8.65
N LEU A 323 29.93 -2.86 -9.59
CA LEU A 323 28.58 -3.43 -9.45
C LEU A 323 28.49 -4.91 -9.86
N ARG A 324 29.62 -5.63 -9.85
CA ARG A 324 29.72 -7.07 -10.12
C ARG A 324 30.17 -7.81 -8.86
N ASN A 325 29.38 -8.80 -8.40
CA ASN A 325 29.61 -9.65 -7.22
C ASN A 325 29.31 -9.01 -5.84
N MET A 326 28.12 -8.39 -5.66
CA MET A 326 27.58 -8.09 -4.33
C MET A 326 26.75 -9.24 -3.75
#